data_AF-K7KSR3-F1
#
_entry.id   AF-K7KSR3-F1
#
_cell.length_a   1.000
_cell.length_b   1.000
_cell.length_c   1.000
_cell.angle_alpha   90.00
_cell.angle_beta   90.00
_cell.angle_gamma   90.00
#
_symmetry.space_group_name_H-M   'P 1'
#
loop_
_entity.id
_entity.type
_entity.pdbx_description
1 polymer ?
#
loop_
_entity_poly.entity_id
_entity_poly.type
_entity_poly.pdbx_seq_one_letter_code
_entity_poly.pdbx_strand_id
1 'polypeptide(L)'
;MGKSDSGDNNDHNGDSNIIRVCEKGMYVDVWGGKLWIDVLSATLEYGLAPMSWTDYLYLSVGGTLSNAGISGQTFNHGPQITNVYELDVVTGKGELVTCSEDRNSELFHSVLGGLGQFGIITRARIALEPAPHRVRWIRVLYSNFARFCKDQEYLISLHGKAARERFDYVEGFVIVDEGLINNWRSSFFAASNPVKITSLNADGGVLYCLEITKNYDQGNADSVDEEIQALLKKLNFIPTSVFTTDLPYVDFLDRVHKAELKLKSKGLWDVPHPWLNLFVPKSRIEDFDKGVFKGILGNKTSGPILIYPMNKNKWDHRSSVVTPEEDVFYLVAFLRSALDTETLEYLTNQNRQILRFCHDSEIKVKQYLPHYTTQQEWMDHFGDKWTQFNARKMQFDPRRILGTGQQIFQFHPSLTPNKDDM
;
A
#
# COMPACT_ATOMS: atom_id res chain seq x y z
N MET A 1 30.04 -18.28 48.39
CA MET A 1 29.71 -16.94 48.92
C MET A 1 30.67 -15.96 48.28
N GLY A 2 30.31 -14.95 47.49
CA GLY A 2 29.05 -14.22 47.35
C GLY A 2 29.42 -12.73 47.26
N LYS A 3 29.40 -12.17 46.05
CA LYS A 3 29.31 -10.73 45.72
C LYS A 3 28.67 -10.69 44.32
N SER A 4 27.34 -10.66 44.20
CA SER A 4 26.41 -9.53 44.34
C SER A 4 26.66 -8.41 43.33
N ASP A 5 25.64 -8.24 42.48
CA ASP A 5 25.44 -7.24 41.43
C ASP A 5 25.83 -5.81 41.78
N SER A 6 26.31 -5.10 40.76
CA SER A 6 26.06 -3.68 40.59
C SER A 6 25.89 -3.42 39.09
N GLY A 7 24.67 -3.04 38.72
CA GLY A 7 24.20 -2.90 37.35
C GLY A 7 24.96 -1.87 36.52
N ASP A 8 25.02 -2.17 35.23
CA ASP A 8 25.44 -1.22 34.21
C ASP A 8 24.17 -0.55 33.65
N ASN A 9 23.79 0.54 34.31
CA ASN A 9 22.84 1.51 33.76
C ASN A 9 23.55 2.25 32.62
N ASN A 10 23.44 1.75 31.40
CA ASN A 10 23.74 2.56 30.23
C ASN A 10 22.53 3.46 29.90
N ASP A 11 22.52 4.62 30.55
CA ASP A 11 21.80 5.81 30.09
C ASP A 11 22.34 6.22 28.71
N HIS A 12 21.77 5.65 27.64
CA HIS A 12 22.01 6.11 26.28
C HIS A 12 21.06 7.26 25.94
N ASN A 13 21.36 8.43 26.49
CA ASN A 13 20.86 9.69 25.98
C ASN A 13 21.86 10.18 24.92
N GLY A 14 21.60 9.96 23.62
CA GLY A 14 22.53 10.48 22.60
C GLY A 14 22.41 10.05 21.14
N ASP A 15 21.45 9.25 20.70
CA ASP A 15 21.25 9.09 19.24
C ASP A 15 19.79 8.75 18.89
N SER A 16 19.01 9.81 18.67
CA SER A 16 17.59 9.77 18.29
C SER A 16 17.37 9.29 16.84
N ASN A 17 18.37 8.69 16.19
CA ASN A 17 18.32 8.25 14.80
C ASN A 17 18.58 6.75 14.59
N ILE A 18 18.83 5.98 15.65
CA ILE A 18 19.23 4.57 15.54
C ILE A 18 18.05 3.68 15.13
N ILE A 19 18.26 2.92 14.06
CA ILE A 19 17.44 1.76 13.67
C ILE A 19 18.03 0.53 14.37
N ARG A 20 17.24 -0.18 15.18
CA ARG A 20 17.73 -1.34 15.96
C ARG A 20 17.11 -2.63 15.45
N VAL A 21 17.92 -3.48 14.84
CA VAL A 21 17.49 -4.80 14.33
C VAL A 21 17.71 -5.86 15.40
N CYS A 22 16.71 -6.70 15.64
CA CYS A 22 16.78 -7.85 16.53
C CYS A 22 16.66 -9.13 15.70
N GLU A 23 17.78 -9.75 15.34
CA GLU A 23 17.80 -10.98 14.52
C GLU A 23 17.03 -12.12 15.17
N LYS A 24 17.25 -12.36 16.46
CA LYS A 24 16.57 -13.45 17.20
C LYS A 24 15.07 -13.23 17.31
N GLY A 25 14.63 -11.97 17.43
CA GLY A 25 13.23 -11.59 17.54
C GLY A 25 12.55 -11.36 16.19
N MET A 26 13.32 -11.33 15.10
CA MET A 26 12.83 -11.03 13.75
C MET A 26 12.00 -9.74 13.70
N TYR A 27 12.54 -8.66 14.29
CA TYR A 27 11.92 -7.35 14.24
C TYR A 27 12.95 -6.22 14.14
N VAL A 28 12.48 -5.05 13.72
CA VAL A 28 13.23 -3.79 13.78
C VAL A 28 12.47 -2.77 14.60
N ASP A 29 13.16 -2.12 15.54
CA ASP A 29 12.68 -0.91 16.22
C ASP A 29 13.19 0.31 15.46
N VAL A 30 12.26 1.16 15.01
CA VAL A 30 12.58 2.32 14.19
C VAL A 30 11.71 3.53 14.52
N TRP A 31 12.28 4.72 14.39
CA TRP A 31 11.56 5.99 14.51
C TRP A 31 10.46 6.13 13.45
N GLY A 32 9.29 6.64 13.86
CA GLY A 32 8.14 6.85 12.96
C GLY A 32 8.44 7.80 11.79
N GLY A 33 9.44 8.68 11.93
CA GLY A 33 9.87 9.61 10.88
C GLY A 33 10.82 9.01 9.83
N LYS A 34 11.38 7.81 10.05
CA LYS A 34 12.30 7.18 9.09
C LYS A 34 11.58 6.74 7.83
N LEU A 35 12.28 6.78 6.69
CA LEU A 35 11.76 6.28 5.43
C LEU A 35 11.90 4.76 5.36
N TRP A 36 11.01 4.09 4.64
CA TRP A 36 11.09 2.65 4.42
C TRP A 36 12.37 2.22 3.69
N ILE A 37 12.95 3.08 2.84
CA ILE A 37 14.26 2.80 2.21
C ILE A 37 15.40 2.72 3.24
N ASP A 38 15.36 3.54 4.29
CA ASP A 38 16.35 3.49 5.38
C ASP A 38 16.17 2.20 6.21
N VAL A 39 14.92 1.82 6.47
CA VAL A 39 14.57 0.56 7.16
C VAL A 39 15.06 -0.64 6.36
N LEU A 40 14.79 -0.68 5.05
CA LEU A 40 15.25 -1.75 4.17
C LEU A 40 16.79 -1.84 4.20
N SER A 41 17.48 -0.71 4.00
CA SER A 41 18.95 -0.67 3.99
C SER A 41 19.54 -1.22 5.29
N ALA A 42 19.04 -0.78 6.44
CA ALA A 42 19.53 -1.21 7.74
C ALA A 42 19.21 -2.68 8.06
N THR A 43 18.06 -3.19 7.62
CA THR A 43 17.66 -4.59 7.89
C THR A 43 18.40 -5.59 7.00
N LEU A 44 18.75 -5.20 5.77
CA LEU A 44 19.53 -6.02 4.84
C LEU A 44 20.95 -6.30 5.33
N GLU A 45 21.54 -5.43 6.16
CA GLU A 45 22.83 -5.69 6.82
C GLU A 45 22.81 -6.95 7.71
N TYR A 46 21.62 -7.37 8.13
CA TYR A 46 21.37 -8.56 8.93
C TYR A 46 20.74 -9.71 8.12
N GLY A 47 20.65 -9.56 6.79
CA GLY A 47 19.96 -10.53 5.92
C GLY A 47 18.45 -10.61 6.17
N LEU A 48 17.85 -9.54 6.69
CA LEU A 48 16.42 -9.46 7.02
C LEU A 48 15.74 -8.33 6.24
N ALA A 49 14.42 -8.41 6.11
CA ALA A 49 13.61 -7.36 5.48
C ALA A 49 12.18 -7.35 6.05
N PRO A 50 11.48 -6.19 6.08
CA PRO A 50 10.05 -6.12 6.31
C PRO A 50 9.24 -7.01 5.36
N MET A 51 8.14 -7.58 5.88
CA MET A 51 7.31 -8.55 5.14
C MET A 51 6.29 -7.90 4.18
N SER A 52 5.90 -6.65 4.46
CA SER A 52 4.90 -5.90 3.68
C SER A 52 5.41 -4.50 3.36
N TRP A 53 5.13 -4.05 2.13
CA TRP A 53 5.71 -2.85 1.55
C TRP A 53 4.66 -1.88 1.02
N THR A 54 5.14 -0.71 0.63
CA THR A 54 4.48 0.20 -0.31
C THR A 54 5.27 0.19 -1.62
N ASP A 55 4.63 0.51 -2.75
CA ASP A 55 5.33 0.54 -4.04
C ASP A 55 6.46 1.58 -4.09
N TYR A 56 6.34 2.62 -3.28
CA TYR A 56 7.32 3.69 -3.15
C TYR A 56 7.87 3.73 -1.71
N LEU A 57 9.20 3.64 -1.57
CA LEU A 57 9.87 3.47 -0.27
C LEU A 57 10.29 4.77 0.41
N TYR A 58 10.20 5.91 -0.26
CA TYR A 58 10.50 7.23 0.31
C TYR A 58 9.26 7.81 0.99
N LEU A 59 8.60 6.97 1.79
CA LEU A 59 7.49 7.29 2.67
C LEU A 59 7.89 6.98 4.11
N SER A 60 7.41 7.75 5.07
CA SER A 60 7.73 7.51 6.47
C SER A 60 6.96 6.32 7.05
N VAL A 61 7.57 5.64 8.02
CA VAL A 61 6.95 4.55 8.78
C VAL A 61 5.63 5.00 9.40
N GLY A 62 5.62 6.08 10.18
CA GLY A 62 4.43 6.60 10.85
C GLY A 62 3.35 7.06 9.87
N GLY A 63 3.74 7.62 8.71
CA GLY A 63 2.79 8.08 7.69
C GLY A 63 2.04 6.93 7.03
N THR A 64 2.75 5.87 6.64
CA THR A 64 2.12 4.67 6.05
C THR A 64 1.30 3.88 7.06
N LEU A 65 1.77 3.70 8.29
CA LEU A 65 1.03 3.04 9.36
C LEU A 65 -0.22 3.82 9.79
N SER A 66 -0.23 5.14 9.62
CA SER A 66 -1.44 5.96 9.84
C SER A 66 -2.50 5.76 8.75
N ASN A 67 -2.19 5.08 7.65
CA ASN A 67 -3.13 4.81 6.54
C ASN A 67 -3.41 3.30 6.41
N ALA A 68 -2.42 2.54 5.94
CA ALA A 68 -2.42 1.07 5.91
C ALA A 68 -1.03 0.56 5.49
N GLY A 69 -0.51 1.10 4.38
CA GLY A 69 0.71 0.62 3.73
C GLY A 69 0.45 -0.66 2.93
N ILE A 70 0.11 -0.51 1.65
CA ILE A 70 -0.26 -1.63 0.76
C ILE A 70 0.64 -1.68 -0.47
N SER A 71 0.87 -2.90 -0.94
CA SER A 71 1.53 -3.27 -2.19
C SER A 71 1.22 -4.75 -2.49
N GLY A 72 1.80 -5.34 -3.53
CA GLY A 72 1.53 -6.70 -3.98
C GLY A 72 1.85 -7.83 -3.00
N GLN A 73 2.43 -7.57 -1.82
CA GLN A 73 2.61 -8.56 -0.74
C GLN A 73 1.39 -8.64 0.20
N THR A 74 0.51 -7.63 0.16
CA THR A 74 -0.63 -7.45 1.08
C THR A 74 -1.55 -8.67 1.11
N PHE A 75 -1.72 -9.36 -0.03
CA PHE A 75 -2.57 -10.54 -0.08
C PHE A 75 -2.07 -11.69 0.82
N ASN A 76 -0.75 -11.76 1.05
CA ASN A 76 -0.12 -12.83 1.80
C ASN A 76 0.17 -12.43 3.25
N HIS A 77 0.73 -11.23 3.46
CA HIS A 77 1.19 -10.75 4.77
C HIS A 77 0.26 -9.73 5.42
N GLY A 78 -0.80 -9.29 4.72
CA GLY A 78 -1.57 -8.12 5.13
C GLY A 78 -0.80 -6.82 4.89
N PRO A 79 -1.46 -5.67 5.10
CA PRO A 79 -0.83 -4.36 4.97
C PRO A 79 0.27 -4.16 6.04
N GLN A 80 1.07 -3.11 5.90
CA GLN A 80 2.11 -2.76 6.89
C GLN A 80 1.53 -2.66 8.31
N ILE A 81 0.31 -2.12 8.47
CA ILE A 81 -0.37 -2.03 9.78
C ILE A 81 -0.65 -3.36 10.47
N THR A 82 -0.58 -4.49 9.78
CA THR A 82 -0.74 -5.84 10.38
C THR A 82 0.58 -6.52 10.71
N ASN A 83 1.70 -5.87 10.37
CA ASN A 83 3.07 -6.37 10.56
C ASN A 83 3.83 -5.53 11.60
N VAL A 84 3.11 -5.02 12.61
CA VAL A 84 3.65 -4.21 13.70
C VAL A 84 3.37 -4.91 15.02
N TYR A 85 4.37 -5.02 15.90
CA TYR A 85 4.22 -5.64 17.21
C TYR A 85 3.98 -4.62 18.34
N GLU A 86 4.54 -3.42 18.21
CA GLU A 86 4.53 -2.41 19.27
C GLU A 86 4.73 -1.02 18.67
N LEU A 87 4.15 0.00 19.29
CA LEU A 87 4.29 1.41 18.92
C LEU A 87 4.57 2.24 20.16
N ASP A 88 5.38 3.29 20.02
CA ASP A 88 5.39 4.41 20.96
C ASP A 88 4.62 5.57 20.32
N VAL A 89 3.68 6.15 21.08
CA VAL A 89 2.74 7.14 20.58
C VAL A 89 2.67 8.31 21.54
N VAL A 90 2.82 9.53 21.04
CA VAL A 90 2.48 10.75 21.78
C VAL A 90 1.03 11.11 21.49
N THR A 91 0.14 10.98 22.47
CA THR A 91 -1.31 11.24 22.30
C THR A 91 -1.61 12.74 22.16
N GLY A 92 -2.86 13.10 21.82
CA GLY A 92 -3.32 14.49 21.81
C GLY A 92 -3.34 15.15 23.20
N LYS A 93 -3.16 14.37 24.27
CA LYS A 93 -2.96 14.85 25.64
C LYS A 93 -1.49 15.19 25.96
N GLY A 94 -0.56 14.83 25.07
CA GLY A 94 0.89 14.99 25.28
C GLY A 94 1.55 13.85 26.05
N GLU A 95 0.85 12.72 26.25
CA GLU A 95 1.36 11.55 26.96
C GLU A 95 2.12 10.64 25.98
N LEU A 96 3.34 10.25 26.33
CA LEU A 96 4.08 9.20 25.61
C LEU A 96 3.63 7.83 26.14
N VAL A 97 3.02 7.03 25.27
CA VAL A 97 2.46 5.72 25.61
C VAL A 97 3.03 4.66 24.68
N THR A 98 3.62 3.61 25.26
CA THR A 98 3.94 2.38 24.52
C THR A 98 2.69 1.49 24.47
N CYS A 99 2.32 1.04 23.28
CA CYS A 99 1.15 0.21 23.04
C CYS A 99 1.45 -0.95 22.07
N SER A 100 0.74 -2.06 22.26
CA SER A 100 0.85 -3.33 21.55
C SER A 100 -0.50 -4.05 21.60
N GLU A 101 -0.56 -5.27 21.08
CA GLU A 101 -1.72 -6.15 21.18
C GLU A 101 -2.20 -6.40 22.62
N ASP A 102 -1.25 -6.48 23.57
CA ASP A 102 -1.47 -6.85 24.97
C ASP A 102 -1.32 -5.69 25.96
N ARG A 103 -0.82 -4.52 25.52
CA ARG A 103 -0.64 -3.32 26.33
C ARG A 103 -1.26 -2.10 25.64
N ASN A 104 -2.16 -1.38 26.32
CA ASN A 104 -2.83 -0.20 25.75
C ASN A 104 -3.43 -0.47 24.35
N SER A 105 -4.01 -1.66 24.18
CA SER A 105 -4.42 -2.20 22.88
C SER A 105 -5.42 -1.33 22.14
N GLU A 106 -6.29 -0.63 22.86
CA GLU A 106 -7.21 0.32 22.24
C GLU A 106 -6.46 1.45 21.52
N LEU A 107 -5.38 1.99 22.10
CA LEU A 107 -4.54 3.00 21.43
C LEU A 107 -3.80 2.39 20.24
N PHE A 108 -3.24 1.19 20.42
CA PHE A 108 -2.51 0.47 19.36
C PHE A 108 -3.38 0.30 18.10
N HIS A 109 -4.58 -0.25 18.24
CA HIS A 109 -5.50 -0.40 17.12
C HIS A 109 -6.09 0.93 16.65
N SER A 110 -6.19 1.95 17.51
CA SER A 110 -6.64 3.28 17.09
C SER A 110 -5.69 3.91 16.08
N VAL A 111 -4.38 3.93 16.36
CA VAL A 111 -3.40 4.65 15.52
C VAL A 111 -3.11 3.97 14.20
N LEU A 112 -3.24 2.64 14.13
CA LEU A 112 -3.10 1.86 12.89
C LEU A 112 -4.27 2.14 11.93
N GLY A 113 -3.98 2.78 10.80
CA GLY A 113 -5.01 3.34 9.92
C GLY A 113 -5.77 4.52 10.52
N GLY A 114 -5.23 5.14 11.58
CA GLY A 114 -5.90 6.16 12.37
C GLY A 114 -5.84 7.58 11.80
N LEU A 115 -5.25 7.78 10.63
CA LEU A 115 -5.14 9.06 9.93
C LEU A 115 -4.51 10.17 10.81
N GLY A 116 -3.61 9.80 11.72
CA GLY A 116 -2.96 10.69 12.68
C GLY A 116 -3.92 11.32 13.71
N GLN A 117 -5.12 10.76 13.93
CA GLN A 117 -6.15 11.38 14.77
C GLN A 117 -5.93 11.20 16.28
N PHE A 118 -5.23 10.14 16.69
CA PHE A 118 -5.18 9.71 18.09
C PHE A 118 -3.81 9.95 18.74
N GLY A 119 -2.78 10.18 17.94
CA GLY A 119 -1.42 10.40 18.42
C GLY A 119 -0.42 10.45 17.28
N ILE A 120 0.80 10.86 17.62
CA ILE A 120 1.97 10.84 16.74
C ILE A 120 2.75 9.57 17.04
N ILE A 121 2.88 8.68 16.06
CA ILE A 121 3.72 7.49 16.16
C ILE A 121 5.19 7.93 16.15
N THR A 122 5.89 7.75 17.27
CA THR A 122 7.30 8.13 17.42
C THR A 122 8.25 6.96 17.21
N ARG A 123 7.84 5.74 17.55
CA ARG A 123 8.56 4.49 17.25
C ARG A 123 7.59 3.40 16.82
N ALA A 124 8.04 2.51 15.94
CA ALA A 124 7.38 1.26 15.62
C ALA A 124 8.34 0.07 15.72
N ARG A 125 7.83 -1.06 16.23
CA ARG A 125 8.45 -2.38 16.14
C ARG A 125 7.83 -3.15 14.98
N ILE A 126 8.57 -3.35 13.91
CA ILE A 126 8.06 -3.93 12.66
C ILE A 126 8.59 -5.35 12.50
N ALA A 127 7.72 -6.27 12.09
CA ALA A 127 8.07 -7.66 11.80
C ALA A 127 9.01 -7.78 10.59
N LEU A 128 9.99 -8.67 10.70
CA LEU A 128 10.94 -8.99 9.64
C LEU A 128 10.85 -10.47 9.22
N GLU A 129 11.33 -10.75 8.02
CA GLU A 129 11.60 -12.09 7.51
C GLU A 129 13.00 -12.15 6.89
N PRO A 130 13.55 -13.36 6.65
CA PRO A 130 14.77 -13.50 5.88
C PRO A 130 14.63 -12.84 4.51
N ALA A 131 15.55 -11.94 4.17
CA ALA A 131 15.53 -11.24 2.90
C ALA A 131 16.04 -12.17 1.78
N PRO A 132 15.29 -12.34 0.68
CA PRO A 132 15.82 -13.02 -0.50
C PRO A 132 16.88 -12.14 -1.17
N HIS A 133 17.83 -12.76 -1.86
CA HIS A 133 18.83 -12.01 -2.61
C HIS A 133 18.29 -11.48 -3.95
N ARG A 134 17.40 -12.23 -4.60
CA ARG A 134 16.95 -11.96 -5.96
C ARG A 134 15.46 -12.13 -6.13
N VAL A 135 14.98 -11.48 -7.19
CA VAL A 135 13.58 -11.50 -7.61
C VAL A 135 13.53 -11.83 -9.08
N ARG A 136 12.71 -12.82 -9.43
CA ARG A 136 12.23 -12.96 -10.79
C ARG A 136 10.96 -12.15 -10.95
N TRP A 137 11.04 -11.07 -11.71
CA TRP A 137 9.94 -10.15 -11.94
C TRP A 137 9.34 -10.41 -13.32
N ILE A 138 8.05 -10.77 -13.33
CA ILE A 138 7.31 -11.23 -14.50
C ILE A 138 6.12 -10.32 -14.77
N ARG A 139 5.88 -10.02 -16.04
CA ARG A 139 4.67 -9.35 -16.54
C ARG A 139 4.05 -10.16 -17.67
N VAL A 140 2.73 -10.27 -17.66
CA VAL A 140 1.93 -10.91 -18.71
C VAL A 140 0.68 -10.10 -19.03
N LEU A 141 0.19 -10.17 -20.26
CA LEU A 141 -0.96 -9.39 -20.73
C LEU A 141 -2.23 -10.22 -20.87
N TYR A 142 -3.36 -9.56 -20.62
CA TYR A 142 -4.71 -10.07 -20.85
C TYR A 142 -5.50 -9.07 -21.68
N SER A 143 -6.34 -9.58 -22.58
CA SER A 143 -7.33 -8.79 -23.32
C SER A 143 -8.75 -8.92 -22.76
N ASN A 144 -8.96 -9.81 -21.79
CA ASN A 144 -10.26 -10.05 -21.17
C ASN A 144 -10.17 -9.84 -19.65
N PHE A 145 -10.97 -8.92 -19.15
CA PHE A 145 -10.96 -8.51 -17.74
C PHE A 145 -11.31 -9.65 -16.77
N ALA A 146 -12.36 -10.42 -17.07
CA ALA A 146 -12.79 -11.51 -16.21
C ALA A 146 -11.70 -12.58 -16.05
N ARG A 147 -10.95 -12.89 -17.12
CA ARG A 147 -9.78 -13.80 -17.04
C ARG A 147 -8.66 -13.21 -16.19
N PHE A 148 -8.35 -11.92 -16.38
CA PHE A 148 -7.35 -11.21 -15.59
C PHE A 148 -7.67 -11.23 -14.10
N CYS A 149 -8.89 -10.85 -13.71
CA CYS A 149 -9.35 -10.89 -12.33
C CYS A 149 -9.36 -12.31 -11.76
N LYS A 150 -9.87 -13.30 -12.50
CA LYS A 150 -9.89 -14.69 -12.06
C LYS A 150 -8.49 -15.23 -11.75
N ASP A 151 -7.51 -14.89 -12.59
CA ASP A 151 -6.14 -15.33 -12.40
C ASP A 151 -5.46 -14.59 -11.23
N GLN A 152 -5.69 -13.28 -11.07
CA GLN A 152 -5.24 -12.57 -9.86
C GLN A 152 -5.83 -13.17 -8.58
N GLU A 153 -7.14 -13.42 -8.55
CA GLU A 153 -7.85 -14.04 -7.43
C GLU A 153 -7.35 -15.45 -7.11
N TYR A 154 -7.10 -16.25 -8.16
CA TYR A 154 -6.49 -17.56 -8.00
C TYR A 154 -5.11 -17.44 -7.34
N LEU A 155 -4.24 -16.54 -7.82
CA LEU A 155 -2.91 -16.37 -7.24
C LEU A 155 -2.95 -15.93 -5.77
N ILE A 156 -3.82 -14.99 -5.41
CA ILE A 156 -3.92 -14.54 -4.02
C ILE A 156 -4.60 -15.56 -3.09
N SER A 157 -5.37 -16.51 -3.64
CA SER A 157 -5.96 -17.62 -2.88
C SER A 157 -4.91 -18.63 -2.40
N LEU A 158 -3.72 -18.61 -2.99
CA LEU A 158 -2.59 -19.46 -2.61
C LEU A 158 -1.83 -18.92 -1.38
N HIS A 159 -2.33 -17.86 -0.73
CA HIS A 159 -1.76 -17.40 0.54
C HIS A 159 -1.72 -18.54 1.57
N GLY A 160 -0.65 -18.60 2.36
CA GLY A 160 -0.43 -19.69 3.32
C GLY A 160 -0.01 -21.03 2.72
N LYS A 161 0.06 -21.18 1.38
CA LYS A 161 0.77 -22.30 0.75
C LYS A 161 2.28 -22.13 0.90
N ALA A 162 3.00 -23.24 0.74
CA ALA A 162 4.46 -23.23 0.73
C ALA A 162 4.99 -22.26 -0.34
N ALA A 163 6.15 -21.64 -0.08
CA ALA A 163 6.74 -20.64 -0.96
C ALA A 163 6.83 -21.13 -2.42
N ARG A 164 7.19 -22.41 -2.63
CA ARG A 164 7.28 -23.04 -3.97
C ARG A 164 5.97 -23.08 -4.77
N GLU A 165 4.83 -22.97 -4.09
CA GLU A 165 3.48 -23.10 -4.69
C GLU A 165 2.77 -21.77 -4.87
N ARG A 166 3.46 -20.65 -4.66
CA ARG A 166 2.89 -19.30 -4.81
C ARG A 166 3.91 -18.30 -5.37
N PHE A 167 3.41 -17.14 -5.79
CA PHE A 167 4.21 -15.94 -6.00
C PHE A 167 4.30 -15.14 -4.70
N ASP A 168 5.29 -14.26 -4.62
CA ASP A 168 5.57 -13.44 -3.43
C ASP A 168 5.01 -12.02 -3.55
N TYR A 169 4.69 -11.61 -4.78
CA TYR A 169 4.07 -10.34 -5.12
C TYR A 169 3.03 -10.55 -6.23
N VAL A 170 1.86 -9.93 -6.10
CA VAL A 170 0.81 -9.90 -7.12
C VAL A 170 0.19 -8.52 -7.21
N GLU A 171 0.38 -7.85 -8.35
CA GLU A 171 -0.32 -6.63 -8.72
C GLU A 171 -0.86 -6.69 -10.15
N GLY A 172 -1.41 -5.58 -10.62
CA GLY A 172 -1.73 -5.41 -12.02
C GLY A 172 -2.01 -3.97 -12.40
N PHE A 173 -2.13 -3.76 -13.71
CA PHE A 173 -2.31 -2.46 -14.32
C PHE A 173 -3.40 -2.50 -15.38
N VAL A 174 -4.16 -1.42 -15.48
CA VAL A 174 -5.05 -1.16 -16.62
C VAL A 174 -4.31 -0.32 -17.67
N ILE A 175 -4.41 -0.72 -18.93
CA ILE A 175 -3.79 -0.08 -20.09
C ILE A 175 -4.89 0.32 -21.07
N VAL A 176 -5.26 1.60 -21.11
CA VAL A 176 -6.33 2.14 -21.97
C VAL A 176 -5.82 2.99 -23.15
N ASP A 177 -4.49 3.14 -23.29
CA ASP A 177 -3.86 3.94 -24.36
C ASP A 177 -2.65 3.18 -24.96
N GLU A 178 -2.49 3.27 -26.29
CA GLU A 178 -1.29 2.78 -26.99
C GLU A 178 -0.03 3.56 -26.58
N GLY A 179 -0.16 4.81 -26.12
CA GLY A 179 0.95 5.66 -25.65
C GLY A 179 1.60 5.19 -24.34
N LEU A 180 0.82 4.65 -23.40
CA LEU A 180 1.33 4.04 -22.16
C LEU A 180 2.26 2.86 -22.44
N ILE A 181 2.01 2.14 -23.52
CA ILE A 181 2.86 1.04 -24.00
C ILE A 181 4.24 1.56 -24.45
N ASN A 182 4.37 2.81 -24.89
CA ASN A 182 5.69 3.36 -25.25
C ASN A 182 6.48 3.87 -24.03
N ASN A 183 5.80 4.31 -22.97
CA ASN A 183 6.45 4.70 -21.72
C ASN A 183 6.79 3.49 -20.82
N TRP A 184 5.98 2.43 -20.83
CA TRP A 184 6.28 1.18 -20.11
C TRP A 184 7.46 0.41 -20.70
N ARG A 185 7.77 0.68 -21.99
CA ARG A 185 8.84 0.04 -22.76
C ARG A 185 10.22 0.34 -22.22
N SER A 186 10.44 1.46 -21.51
CA SER A 186 11.81 1.93 -21.27
C SER A 186 12.61 1.13 -20.23
N SER A 187 11.98 0.27 -19.43
CA SER A 187 12.70 -0.48 -18.37
C SER A 187 12.51 -2.00 -18.45
N PHE A 188 11.38 -2.49 -18.99
CA PHE A 188 10.99 -3.91 -18.93
C PHE A 188 10.91 -4.64 -20.26
N PHE A 189 10.72 -3.90 -21.36
CA PHE A 189 10.53 -4.50 -22.67
C PHE A 189 11.88 -4.42 -23.37
N ALA A 190 12.66 -5.49 -23.24
CA ALA A 190 13.82 -5.65 -24.10
C ALA A 190 13.38 -5.47 -25.56
N ALA A 191 14.16 -4.72 -26.34
CA ALA A 191 13.93 -4.51 -27.77
C ALA A 191 13.90 -5.83 -28.58
N SER A 192 14.27 -6.95 -27.97
CA SER A 192 14.30 -8.29 -28.54
C SER A 192 12.94 -9.00 -28.64
N ASN A 193 11.86 -8.49 -28.03
CA ASN A 193 10.53 -9.10 -28.16
C ASN A 193 9.44 -8.06 -28.45
N PRO A 194 9.34 -7.56 -29.70
CA PRO A 194 8.32 -6.60 -30.09
C PRO A 194 7.00 -7.35 -30.29
N VAL A 195 6.31 -7.70 -29.20
CA VAL A 195 4.88 -7.97 -29.29
C VAL A 195 4.27 -6.68 -29.82
N LYS A 196 3.89 -6.69 -31.10
CA LYS A 196 3.10 -5.62 -31.70
C LYS A 196 1.72 -5.72 -31.10
N ILE A 197 1.50 -5.01 -29.99
CA ILE A 197 0.23 -4.99 -29.28
C ILE A 197 -0.94 -4.57 -30.19
N THR A 198 -0.68 -3.87 -31.30
CA THR A 198 -1.65 -3.60 -32.38
C THR A 198 -2.23 -4.87 -33.03
N SER A 199 -1.64 -6.06 -32.83
CA SER A 199 -2.21 -7.34 -33.25
C SER A 199 -3.01 -8.06 -32.16
N LEU A 200 -3.11 -7.49 -30.95
CA LEU A 200 -3.90 -8.03 -29.85
C LEU A 200 -5.29 -7.39 -29.90
N ASN A 201 -6.31 -8.18 -30.26
CA ASN A 201 -7.71 -7.74 -30.19
C ASN A 201 -8.10 -7.50 -28.72
N ALA A 202 -7.91 -6.28 -28.24
CA ALA A 202 -8.32 -5.84 -26.91
C ALA A 202 -9.85 -5.65 -26.88
N ASP A 203 -10.52 -6.31 -25.95
CA ASP A 203 -11.96 -6.13 -25.76
C ASP A 203 -12.23 -4.73 -25.22
N GLY A 204 -12.98 -3.92 -25.97
CA GLY A 204 -13.24 -2.52 -25.62
C GLY A 204 -12.00 -1.61 -25.65
N GLY A 205 -10.91 -2.01 -26.31
CA GLY A 205 -9.69 -1.20 -26.42
C GLY A 205 -8.84 -1.12 -25.14
N VAL A 206 -9.10 -1.98 -24.16
CA VAL A 206 -8.38 -2.02 -22.88
C VAL A 206 -7.61 -3.33 -22.73
N LEU A 207 -6.35 -3.23 -22.31
CA LEU A 207 -5.52 -4.36 -21.92
C LEU A 207 -5.25 -4.32 -20.42
N TYR A 208 -4.95 -5.49 -19.86
CA TYR A 208 -4.62 -5.64 -18.45
C TYR A 208 -3.27 -6.33 -18.32
N CYS A 209 -2.41 -5.80 -17.48
CA CYS A 209 -1.12 -6.42 -17.16
C CYS A 209 -1.20 -7.04 -15.78
N LEU A 210 -0.90 -8.33 -15.68
CA LEU A 210 -0.61 -8.99 -14.41
C LEU A 210 0.88 -8.84 -14.13
N GLU A 211 1.23 -8.35 -12.96
CA GLU A 211 2.61 -8.21 -12.49
C GLU A 211 2.81 -9.11 -11.28
N ILE A 212 3.80 -10.00 -11.37
CA ILE A 212 4.06 -10.98 -10.31
C ILE A 212 5.55 -11.13 -10.09
N THR A 213 5.92 -11.51 -8.87
CA THR A 213 7.31 -11.85 -8.58
C THR A 213 7.47 -13.16 -7.83
N LYS A 214 8.63 -13.76 -8.02
CA LYS A 214 9.12 -14.91 -7.28
C LYS A 214 10.46 -14.57 -6.65
N ASN A 215 10.52 -14.61 -5.34
CA ASN A 215 11.74 -14.41 -4.56
C ASN A 215 12.57 -15.70 -4.58
N TYR A 216 13.89 -15.57 -4.75
CA TYR A 216 14.79 -16.71 -4.75
C TYR A 216 16.22 -16.32 -4.31
N ASP A 217 16.98 -17.34 -3.93
CA ASP A 217 18.37 -17.28 -3.50
C ASP A 217 19.24 -18.19 -4.36
N GLN A 218 20.57 -18.15 -4.16
CA GLN A 218 21.47 -19.07 -4.86
C GLN A 218 21.14 -20.55 -4.59
N GLY A 219 20.62 -20.89 -3.40
CA GLY A 219 20.32 -22.27 -3.00
C GLY A 219 19.09 -22.89 -3.67
N ASN A 220 18.19 -22.10 -4.25
CA ASN A 220 16.99 -22.57 -4.96
C ASN A 220 16.88 -22.00 -6.39
N ALA A 221 17.97 -21.41 -6.91
CA ALA A 221 18.04 -20.89 -8.26
C ALA A 221 17.80 -21.97 -9.34
N ASP A 222 18.07 -23.23 -9.02
CA ASP A 222 17.85 -24.34 -9.94
C ASP A 222 16.38 -24.78 -10.02
N SER A 223 15.57 -24.53 -8.98
CA SER A 223 14.14 -24.93 -8.95
C SER A 223 13.18 -23.80 -9.32
N VAL A 224 13.61 -22.53 -9.21
CA VAL A 224 12.74 -21.37 -9.41
C VAL A 224 12.11 -21.34 -10.82
N ASP A 225 12.81 -21.80 -11.84
CA ASP A 225 12.28 -21.90 -13.20
C ASP A 225 11.11 -22.90 -13.28
N GLU A 226 11.28 -24.09 -12.71
CA GLU A 226 10.25 -25.14 -12.72
C GLU A 226 9.01 -24.70 -11.92
N GLU A 227 9.22 -24.07 -10.77
CA GLU A 227 8.15 -23.53 -9.93
C GLU A 227 7.34 -22.46 -10.66
N ILE A 228 8.02 -21.50 -11.31
CA ILE A 228 7.37 -20.45 -12.09
C ILE A 228 6.60 -21.05 -13.26
N GLN A 229 7.19 -22.00 -13.99
CA GLN A 229 6.50 -22.66 -15.10
C GLN A 229 5.26 -23.42 -14.61
N ALA A 230 5.33 -24.10 -13.46
CA ALA A 230 4.19 -24.80 -12.88
C ALA A 230 3.05 -23.85 -12.47
N LEU A 231 3.38 -22.64 -12.00
CA LEU A 231 2.40 -21.60 -11.67
C LEU A 231 1.81 -20.94 -12.92
N LEU A 232 2.64 -20.52 -13.86
CA LEU A 232 2.20 -19.86 -15.10
C LEU A 232 1.31 -20.74 -15.96
N LYS A 233 1.54 -22.06 -16.00
CA LYS A 233 0.70 -23.04 -16.73
C LYS A 233 -0.76 -23.06 -16.27
N LYS A 234 -1.07 -22.52 -15.09
CA LYS A 234 -2.43 -22.47 -14.54
C LYS A 234 -3.17 -21.18 -14.90
N LEU A 235 -2.49 -20.22 -15.54
CA LEU A 235 -3.02 -18.91 -15.89
C LEU A 235 -3.40 -18.84 -17.38
N ASN A 236 -4.21 -17.85 -17.73
CA ASN A 236 -4.90 -17.68 -19.01
C ASN A 236 -4.50 -16.38 -19.72
N PHE A 237 -3.28 -15.89 -19.47
CA PHE A 237 -2.70 -14.74 -20.16
C PHE A 237 -2.42 -15.03 -21.63
N ILE A 238 -2.14 -13.99 -22.42
CA ILE A 238 -1.74 -14.10 -23.82
C ILE A 238 -0.35 -14.74 -23.91
N PRO A 239 -0.18 -15.98 -24.42
CA PRO A 239 1.06 -16.74 -24.27
C PRO A 239 2.32 -16.05 -24.80
N THR A 240 2.19 -15.20 -25.82
CA THR A 240 3.31 -14.45 -26.43
C THR A 240 3.73 -13.21 -25.63
N SER A 241 3.03 -12.89 -24.54
CA SER A 241 3.22 -11.66 -23.76
C SER A 241 4.01 -11.85 -22.45
N VAL A 242 4.79 -12.93 -22.33
CA VAL A 242 5.60 -13.15 -21.12
C VAL A 242 6.88 -12.33 -21.18
N PHE A 243 7.02 -11.43 -20.21
CA PHE A 243 8.22 -10.64 -19.99
C PHE A 243 8.79 -10.97 -18.62
N THR A 244 10.08 -11.26 -18.57
CA THR A 244 10.74 -11.74 -17.37
C THR A 244 12.09 -11.04 -17.24
N THR A 245 12.44 -10.63 -16.03
CA THR A 245 13.79 -10.19 -15.71
C THR A 245 14.17 -10.63 -14.30
N ASP A 246 15.47 -10.70 -14.06
CA ASP A 246 16.06 -11.10 -12.80
C ASP A 246 16.89 -9.96 -12.25
N LEU A 247 16.55 -9.53 -11.03
CA LEU A 247 17.19 -8.39 -10.38
C LEU A 247 17.40 -8.62 -8.89
N PRO A 248 18.32 -7.89 -8.24
CA PRO A 248 18.42 -7.86 -6.78
C PRO A 248 17.09 -7.49 -6.12
N TYR A 249 16.81 -8.06 -4.95
CA TYR A 249 15.58 -7.78 -4.19
C TYR A 249 15.40 -6.29 -3.88
N VAL A 250 16.47 -5.61 -3.47
CA VAL A 250 16.46 -4.16 -3.23
C VAL A 250 16.11 -3.35 -4.48
N ASP A 251 16.60 -3.74 -5.66
CA ASP A 251 16.30 -3.05 -6.91
C ASP A 251 14.82 -3.21 -7.32
N PHE A 252 14.18 -4.32 -6.94
CA PHE A 252 12.76 -4.53 -7.18
C PHE A 252 11.92 -3.67 -6.24
N LEU A 253 12.24 -3.67 -4.94
CA LEU A 253 11.50 -2.87 -3.96
C LEU A 253 11.65 -1.36 -4.25
N ASP A 254 12.83 -0.90 -4.66
CA ASP A 254 13.10 0.51 -4.96
C ASP A 254 12.81 0.91 -6.42
N ARG A 255 12.07 0.08 -7.18
CA ARG A 255 11.83 0.28 -8.62
C ARG A 255 11.17 1.62 -8.96
N VAL A 256 10.36 2.19 -8.06
CA VAL A 256 9.64 3.46 -8.29
C VAL A 256 10.56 4.67 -8.11
N HIS A 257 11.62 4.58 -7.31
CA HIS A 257 12.59 5.68 -7.17
C HIS A 257 13.30 5.98 -8.50
N LYS A 258 13.61 4.95 -9.30
CA LYS A 258 14.14 5.14 -10.66
C LYS A 258 13.16 5.92 -11.55
N ALA A 259 11.84 5.72 -11.39
CA ALA A 259 10.82 6.47 -12.10
C ALA A 259 10.70 7.91 -11.58
N GLU A 260 10.75 8.12 -10.26
CA GLU A 260 10.81 9.44 -9.63
C GLU A 260 11.96 10.27 -10.19
N LEU A 261 13.20 9.75 -10.17
CA LEU A 261 14.37 10.48 -10.64
C LEU A 261 14.23 10.91 -12.12
N LYS A 262 13.66 10.04 -12.96
CA LYS A 262 13.38 10.32 -14.37
C LYS A 262 12.28 11.37 -14.57
N LEU A 263 11.28 11.42 -13.68
CA LEU A 263 10.23 12.45 -13.72
C LEU A 263 10.76 13.79 -13.20
N LYS A 264 11.54 13.78 -12.10
CA LYS A 264 12.23 14.97 -11.57
C LYS A 264 13.14 15.61 -12.62
N SER A 265 13.92 14.82 -13.36
CA SER A 265 14.79 15.34 -14.43
C SER A 265 14.03 16.01 -15.58
N LYS A 266 12.71 15.82 -15.67
CA LYS A 266 11.82 16.41 -16.68
C LYS A 266 10.90 17.48 -16.11
N GLY A 267 10.99 17.80 -14.81
CA GLY A 267 10.06 18.68 -14.13
C GLY A 267 8.63 18.11 -14.01
N LEU A 268 8.47 16.79 -14.10
CA LEU A 268 7.18 16.11 -14.09
C LEU A 268 6.86 15.43 -12.74
N TRP A 269 7.67 15.69 -11.72
CA TRP A 269 7.47 15.17 -10.37
C TRP A 269 6.79 16.19 -9.46
N ASP A 270 7.27 17.43 -9.38
CA ASP A 270 6.67 18.46 -8.53
C ASP A 270 5.49 19.16 -9.24
N VAL A 271 4.51 18.36 -9.64
CA VAL A 271 3.27 18.77 -10.33
C VAL A 271 2.04 18.34 -9.52
N PRO A 272 0.84 18.90 -9.77
CA PRO A 272 -0.37 18.44 -9.10
C PRO A 272 -0.70 16.97 -9.41
N HIS A 273 -1.04 16.21 -8.37
CA HIS A 273 -1.39 14.79 -8.44
C HIS A 273 -2.83 14.56 -7.97
N PRO A 274 -3.84 14.71 -8.83
CA PRO A 274 -5.24 14.44 -8.47
C PRO A 274 -5.50 12.92 -8.45
N TRP A 275 -4.81 12.22 -7.55
CA TRP A 275 -4.94 10.78 -7.38
C TRP A 275 -6.31 10.40 -6.84
N LEU A 276 -6.80 9.24 -7.24
CA LEU A 276 -8.00 8.63 -6.69
C LEU A 276 -7.69 7.17 -6.39
N ASN A 277 -7.76 6.77 -5.12
CA ASN A 277 -7.47 5.40 -4.69
C ASN A 277 -8.72 4.81 -4.05
N LEU A 278 -9.21 3.70 -4.58
CA LEU A 278 -10.46 3.08 -4.18
C LEU A 278 -10.22 1.63 -3.80
N PHE A 279 -10.85 1.20 -2.71
CA PHE A 279 -11.15 -0.20 -2.48
C PHE A 279 -12.52 -0.53 -3.08
N VAL A 280 -12.52 -1.45 -4.05
CA VAL A 280 -13.71 -1.87 -4.80
C VAL A 280 -14.07 -3.30 -4.41
N PRO A 281 -15.31 -3.59 -3.97
CA PRO A 281 -15.73 -4.96 -3.64
C PRO A 281 -15.59 -5.90 -4.86
N LYS A 282 -15.12 -7.14 -4.65
CA LYS A 282 -14.92 -8.12 -5.74
C LYS A 282 -16.19 -8.32 -6.57
N SER A 283 -17.35 -8.42 -5.94
CA SER A 283 -18.63 -8.66 -6.63
C SER A 283 -18.98 -7.60 -7.69
N ARG A 284 -18.40 -6.40 -7.57
CA ARG A 284 -18.69 -5.25 -8.45
C ARG A 284 -17.51 -4.83 -9.32
N ILE A 285 -16.40 -5.57 -9.31
CA ILE A 285 -15.20 -5.16 -10.05
C ILE A 285 -15.40 -5.18 -11.57
N GLU A 286 -16.20 -6.12 -12.10
CA GLU A 286 -16.54 -6.16 -13.53
C GLU A 286 -17.47 -5.02 -13.96
N ASP A 287 -18.39 -4.59 -13.08
CA ASP A 287 -19.22 -3.41 -13.34
C ASP A 287 -18.37 -2.14 -13.35
N PHE A 288 -17.39 -2.08 -12.43
CA PHE A 288 -16.41 -1.00 -12.39
C PHE A 288 -15.58 -0.95 -13.68
N ASP A 289 -15.09 -2.08 -14.20
CA ASP A 289 -14.38 -2.14 -15.48
C ASP A 289 -15.24 -1.60 -16.64
N LYS A 290 -16.48 -2.08 -16.75
CA LYS A 290 -17.40 -1.65 -17.83
C LYS A 290 -17.70 -0.16 -17.76
N GLY A 291 -17.99 0.37 -16.59
CA GLY A 291 -18.38 1.77 -16.42
C GLY A 291 -17.21 2.75 -16.42
N VAL A 292 -16.08 2.35 -15.85
CA VAL A 292 -14.92 3.24 -15.63
C VAL A 292 -13.86 3.03 -16.70
N PHE A 293 -13.25 1.84 -16.76
CA PHE A 293 -12.12 1.60 -17.65
C PHE A 293 -12.52 1.63 -19.13
N LYS A 294 -13.65 1.00 -19.46
CA LYS A 294 -14.21 0.97 -20.83
C LYS A 294 -15.21 2.09 -21.10
N GLY A 295 -15.51 2.93 -20.10
CA GLY A 295 -16.49 4.01 -20.18
C GLY A 295 -15.85 5.37 -19.91
N ILE A 296 -15.90 5.82 -18.65
CA ILE A 296 -15.52 7.19 -18.23
C ILE A 296 -14.10 7.59 -18.65
N LEU A 297 -13.14 6.67 -18.67
CA LEU A 297 -11.76 6.98 -19.04
C LEU A 297 -11.60 7.30 -20.53
N GLY A 298 -12.42 6.70 -21.40
CA GLY A 298 -12.19 6.72 -22.83
C GLY A 298 -10.82 6.12 -23.19
N ASN A 299 -10.07 6.80 -24.07
CA ASN A 299 -8.77 6.37 -24.59
C ASN A 299 -7.58 7.20 -24.10
N LYS A 300 -7.76 8.03 -23.06
CA LYS A 300 -6.71 8.92 -22.55
C LYS A 300 -6.45 8.70 -21.06
N THR A 301 -5.18 8.63 -20.71
CA THR A 301 -4.72 8.57 -19.30
C THR A 301 -3.55 9.49 -19.06
N SER A 302 -3.48 10.02 -17.85
CA SER A 302 -2.39 10.91 -17.39
C SER A 302 -1.54 10.26 -16.29
N GLY A 303 -1.36 8.93 -16.35
CA GLY A 303 -0.60 8.17 -15.37
C GLY A 303 -1.02 6.69 -15.31
N PRO A 304 -0.32 5.86 -14.52
CA PRO A 304 -0.67 4.45 -14.36
C PRO A 304 -1.97 4.27 -13.58
N ILE A 305 -2.67 3.17 -13.85
CA ILE A 305 -3.85 2.73 -13.13
C ILE A 305 -3.54 1.37 -12.52
N LEU A 306 -3.33 1.30 -11.21
CA LEU A 306 -3.11 0.04 -10.51
C LEU A 306 -4.46 -0.65 -10.29
N ILE A 307 -4.46 -1.98 -10.42
CA ILE A 307 -5.59 -2.83 -10.05
C ILE A 307 -5.11 -4.19 -9.56
N TYR A 308 -5.46 -4.54 -8.32
CA TYR A 308 -5.16 -5.86 -7.77
C TYR A 308 -6.03 -6.22 -6.55
N PRO A 309 -6.37 -7.51 -6.38
CA PRO A 309 -7.17 -7.97 -5.27
C PRO A 309 -6.33 -8.20 -4.00
N MET A 310 -6.99 -8.13 -2.86
CA MET A 310 -6.44 -8.42 -1.54
C MET A 310 -7.41 -9.28 -0.74
N ASN A 311 -6.88 -10.06 0.20
CA ASN A 311 -7.67 -10.91 1.10
C ASN A 311 -8.02 -10.15 2.38
N LYS A 312 -9.31 -9.96 2.69
CA LYS A 312 -9.78 -9.25 3.90
C LYS A 312 -9.34 -9.93 5.19
N ASN A 313 -9.15 -11.26 5.19
CA ASN A 313 -8.64 -12.00 6.35
C ASN A 313 -7.21 -11.62 6.77
N LYS A 314 -6.49 -10.84 5.94
CA LYS A 314 -5.19 -10.27 6.27
C LYS A 314 -5.27 -8.88 6.91
N TRP A 315 -6.46 -8.35 7.12
CA TRP A 315 -6.70 -7.04 7.71
C TRP A 315 -7.29 -7.20 9.11
N ASP A 316 -6.78 -6.45 10.07
CA ASP A 316 -7.32 -6.46 11.43
C ASP A 316 -8.53 -5.52 11.53
N HIS A 317 -9.72 -6.08 11.73
CA HIS A 317 -10.96 -5.34 11.89
C HIS A 317 -10.97 -4.36 13.09
N ARG A 318 -10.08 -4.54 14.08
CA ARG A 318 -9.97 -3.63 15.24
C ARG A 318 -9.26 -2.33 14.89
N SER A 319 -8.44 -2.34 13.83
CA SER A 319 -7.75 -1.15 13.33
C SER A 319 -8.72 -0.11 12.80
N SER A 320 -8.26 1.13 12.65
CA SER A 320 -9.09 2.25 12.20
C SER A 320 -9.31 2.29 10.68
N VAL A 321 -8.65 1.41 9.92
CA VAL A 321 -8.82 1.35 8.47
C VAL A 321 -10.24 0.91 8.08
N VAL A 322 -10.72 1.43 6.96
CA VAL A 322 -12.04 1.12 6.40
C VAL A 322 -11.85 0.34 5.10
N THR A 323 -12.44 -0.84 5.04
CA THR A 323 -12.40 -1.74 3.88
C THR A 323 -13.82 -2.11 3.45
N PRO A 324 -14.05 -2.53 2.20
CA PRO A 324 -15.28 -3.19 1.79
C PRO A 324 -15.55 -4.45 2.63
N GLU A 325 -16.82 -4.87 2.74
CA GLU A 325 -17.21 -6.02 3.59
C GLU A 325 -16.81 -7.40 3.03
N GLU A 326 -16.54 -7.51 1.74
CA GLU A 326 -16.26 -8.78 1.07
C GLU A 326 -14.89 -9.37 1.43
N ASP A 327 -14.80 -10.70 1.46
CA ASP A 327 -13.55 -11.45 1.73
C ASP A 327 -12.41 -11.11 0.76
N VAL A 328 -12.76 -10.70 -0.45
CA VAL A 328 -11.84 -10.18 -1.46
C VAL A 328 -12.34 -8.82 -1.94
N PHE A 329 -11.43 -7.86 -2.01
CA PHE A 329 -11.67 -6.56 -2.61
C PHE A 329 -10.42 -6.10 -3.35
N TYR A 330 -10.58 -5.17 -4.28
CA TYR A 330 -9.52 -4.68 -5.14
C TYR A 330 -9.06 -3.29 -4.71
N LEU A 331 -7.75 -3.03 -4.73
CA LEU A 331 -7.28 -1.67 -4.92
C LEU A 331 -7.52 -1.30 -6.40
N VAL A 332 -8.04 -0.10 -6.64
CA VAL A 332 -7.97 0.60 -7.91
C VAL A 332 -7.38 1.99 -7.67
N ALA A 333 -6.17 2.25 -8.17
CA ALA A 333 -5.46 3.50 -7.94
C ALA A 333 -5.18 4.24 -9.24
N PHE A 334 -5.80 5.40 -9.43
CA PHE A 334 -5.56 6.30 -10.56
C PHE A 334 -4.43 7.27 -10.20
N LEU A 335 -3.20 6.95 -10.59
CA LEU A 335 -2.00 7.71 -10.22
C LEU A 335 -1.69 8.81 -11.26
N ARG A 336 -2.61 9.77 -11.35
CA ARG A 336 -2.62 10.85 -12.36
C ARG A 336 -1.65 11.99 -12.03
N SER A 337 -1.07 12.60 -13.06
CA SER A 337 -0.33 13.87 -12.97
C SER A 337 -0.98 14.92 -13.88
N ALA A 338 -1.19 16.12 -13.37
CA ALA A 338 -1.70 17.26 -14.13
C ALA A 338 -0.58 18.25 -14.44
N LEU A 339 -0.43 18.67 -15.69
CA LEU A 339 0.66 19.55 -16.12
C LEU A 339 0.30 21.04 -16.08
N ASP A 340 -0.99 21.34 -16.02
CA ASP A 340 -1.57 22.67 -16.00
C ASP A 340 -2.93 22.66 -15.28
N THR A 341 -3.50 23.85 -15.05
CA THR A 341 -4.77 24.03 -14.34
C THR A 341 -5.95 23.40 -15.08
N GLU A 342 -5.97 23.44 -16.41
CA GLU A 342 -7.06 22.87 -17.22
C GLU A 342 -7.07 21.34 -17.09
N THR A 343 -5.89 20.71 -17.19
CA THR A 343 -5.71 19.28 -16.99
C THR A 343 -6.07 18.87 -15.56
N LEU A 344 -5.71 19.68 -14.56
CA LEU A 344 -6.07 19.43 -13.17
C LEU A 344 -7.58 19.44 -12.97
N GLU A 345 -8.28 20.43 -13.53
CA GLU A 345 -9.74 20.54 -13.47
C GLU A 345 -10.41 19.35 -14.19
N TYR A 346 -9.94 19.01 -15.39
CA TYR A 346 -10.41 17.86 -16.16
C TYR A 346 -10.28 16.55 -15.37
N LEU A 347 -9.10 16.26 -14.83
CA LEU A 347 -8.85 15.01 -14.09
C LEU A 347 -9.64 14.97 -12.77
N THR A 348 -9.77 16.11 -12.08
CA THR A 348 -10.59 16.22 -10.87
C THR A 348 -12.07 16.01 -11.18
N ASN A 349 -12.56 16.54 -12.31
CA ASN A 349 -13.92 16.28 -12.77
C ASN A 349 -14.14 14.82 -13.15
N GLN A 350 -13.17 14.18 -13.81
CA GLN A 350 -13.24 12.75 -14.12
C GLN A 350 -13.25 11.89 -12.85
N ASN A 351 -12.47 12.22 -11.81
CA ASN A 351 -12.53 11.55 -10.51
C ASN A 351 -13.93 11.68 -9.87
N ARG A 352 -14.56 12.86 -9.95
CA ARG A 352 -15.95 13.05 -9.48
C ARG A 352 -16.95 12.21 -10.28
N GLN A 353 -16.77 12.07 -11.59
CA GLN A 353 -17.60 11.19 -12.42
C GLN A 353 -17.47 9.73 -12.01
N ILE A 354 -16.25 9.25 -11.72
CA ILE A 354 -16.00 7.88 -11.24
C ILE A 354 -16.72 7.63 -9.90
N LEU A 355 -16.56 8.54 -8.93
CA LEU A 355 -17.22 8.44 -7.63
C LEU A 355 -18.75 8.47 -7.76
N ARG A 356 -19.28 9.35 -8.62
CA ARG A 356 -20.71 9.42 -8.91
C ARG A 356 -21.23 8.14 -9.56
N PHE A 357 -20.51 7.59 -10.54
CA PHE A 357 -20.87 6.31 -11.15
C PHE A 357 -20.91 5.18 -10.12
N CYS A 358 -19.93 5.12 -9.21
CA CYS A 358 -19.91 4.13 -8.13
C CYS A 358 -21.14 4.28 -7.23
N HIS A 359 -21.49 5.53 -6.86
CA HIS A 359 -22.69 5.81 -6.07
C HIS A 359 -23.98 5.41 -6.80
N ASP A 360 -24.19 5.91 -8.01
CA ASP A 360 -25.40 5.70 -8.82
C ASP A 360 -25.59 4.21 -9.20
N SER A 361 -24.50 3.44 -9.28
CA SER A 361 -24.50 2.00 -9.57
C SER A 361 -24.44 1.12 -8.32
N GLU A 362 -24.57 1.71 -7.12
CA GLU A 362 -24.50 1.03 -5.81
C GLU A 362 -23.21 0.21 -5.59
N ILE A 363 -22.11 0.61 -6.23
CA ILE A 363 -20.78 0.04 -5.98
C ILE A 363 -20.26 0.67 -4.69
N LYS A 364 -20.34 -0.08 -3.59
CA LYS A 364 -19.95 0.35 -2.23
C LYS A 364 -18.42 0.46 -2.07
N VAL A 365 -17.81 1.35 -2.84
CA VAL A 365 -16.38 1.65 -2.77
C VAL A 365 -16.03 2.35 -1.45
N LYS A 366 -14.80 2.14 -0.98
CA LYS A 366 -14.19 2.94 0.11
C LYS A 366 -12.96 3.64 -0.44
N GLN A 367 -12.78 4.92 -0.17
CA GLN A 367 -11.54 5.60 -0.58
C GLN A 367 -10.38 5.14 0.31
N TYR A 368 -9.25 4.80 -0.31
CA TYR A 368 -7.96 4.69 0.36
C TYR A 368 -7.24 6.04 0.23
N LEU A 369 -6.54 6.48 1.29
CA LEU A 369 -6.09 7.87 1.42
C LEU A 369 -7.28 8.87 1.27
N PRO A 370 -8.36 8.70 2.05
CA PRO A 370 -9.59 9.49 1.91
C PRO A 370 -9.36 10.98 2.17
N HIS A 371 -10.09 11.84 1.45
CA HIS A 371 -9.94 13.30 1.54
C HIS A 371 -11.29 14.04 1.52
N TYR A 372 -12.25 13.58 2.33
CA TYR A 372 -13.57 14.22 2.45
C TYR A 372 -13.49 15.57 3.15
N THR A 373 -14.41 16.49 2.84
CA THR A 373 -14.39 17.87 3.35
C THR A 373 -15.45 18.12 4.41
N THR A 374 -16.41 17.19 4.57
CA THR A 374 -17.46 17.29 5.58
C THR A 374 -17.43 16.12 6.55
N GLN A 375 -17.84 16.36 7.80
CA GLN A 375 -17.95 15.31 8.80
C GLN A 375 -18.97 14.24 8.41
N GLN A 376 -20.05 14.62 7.72
CA GLN A 376 -21.06 13.66 7.27
C GLN A 376 -20.48 12.66 6.26
N GLU A 377 -19.68 13.13 5.29
CA GLU A 377 -18.99 12.22 4.37
C GLU A 377 -18.01 11.29 5.09
N TRP A 378 -17.34 11.78 6.14
CA TRP A 378 -16.50 10.94 6.99
C TRP A 378 -17.32 9.91 7.78
N MET A 379 -18.48 10.29 8.31
CA MET A 379 -19.41 9.36 8.97
C MET A 379 -19.85 8.26 8.00
N ASP A 380 -20.20 8.62 6.77
CA ASP A 380 -20.61 7.68 5.72
C ASP A 380 -19.42 6.78 5.29
N HIS A 381 -18.21 7.34 5.24
CA HIS A 381 -16.99 6.59 4.99
C HIS A 381 -16.76 5.53 6.07
N PHE A 382 -16.73 5.91 7.34
CA PHE A 382 -16.51 4.98 8.45
C PHE A 382 -17.68 4.00 8.65
N GLY A 383 -18.91 4.40 8.32
CA GLY A 383 -20.11 3.60 8.54
C GLY A 383 -20.20 3.16 10.00
N ASP A 384 -20.37 1.85 10.22
CA ASP A 384 -20.51 1.27 11.56
C ASP A 384 -19.29 1.51 12.47
N LYS A 385 -18.10 1.79 11.91
CA LYS A 385 -16.89 2.13 12.68
C LYS A 385 -16.93 3.54 13.26
N TRP A 386 -17.82 4.43 12.80
CA TRP A 386 -17.79 5.85 13.19
C TRP A 386 -17.91 6.06 14.70
N THR A 387 -18.85 5.38 15.35
CA THR A 387 -19.07 5.53 16.79
C THR A 387 -17.81 5.22 17.59
N GLN A 388 -17.11 4.14 17.24
CA GLN A 388 -15.85 3.77 17.88
C GLN A 388 -14.74 4.76 17.54
N PHE A 389 -14.61 5.18 16.27
CA PHE A 389 -13.60 6.15 15.84
C PHE A 389 -13.74 7.49 16.59
N ASN A 390 -14.97 7.97 16.76
CA ASN A 390 -15.28 9.17 17.53
C ASN A 390 -15.00 8.99 19.03
N ALA A 391 -15.34 7.84 19.62
CA ALA A 391 -15.02 7.54 21.02
C ALA A 391 -13.49 7.54 21.26
N ARG A 392 -12.72 6.89 20.38
CA ARG A 392 -11.25 6.92 20.38
C ARG A 392 -10.70 8.33 20.28
N LYS A 393 -11.30 9.18 19.44
CA LYS A 393 -10.89 10.59 19.31
C LYS A 393 -11.04 11.31 20.64
N MET A 394 -12.19 11.19 21.30
CA MET A 394 -12.41 11.81 22.61
C MET A 394 -11.50 11.24 23.69
N GLN A 395 -11.13 9.95 23.60
CA GLN A 395 -10.23 9.32 24.55
C GLN A 395 -8.78 9.81 24.42
N PHE A 396 -8.24 9.92 23.20
CA PHE A 396 -6.82 10.16 22.98
C PHE A 396 -6.47 11.58 22.50
N ASP A 397 -7.40 12.29 21.88
CA ASP A 397 -7.26 13.69 21.48
C ASP A 397 -8.58 14.47 21.68
N PRO A 398 -9.02 14.67 22.94
CA PRO A 398 -10.29 15.36 23.24
C PRO A 398 -10.31 16.82 22.78
N ARG A 399 -9.14 17.46 22.65
CA ARG A 399 -9.01 18.84 22.18
C ARG A 399 -8.98 18.97 20.67
N ARG A 400 -8.94 17.84 19.94
CA ARG A 400 -8.95 17.78 18.47
C ARG A 400 -7.79 18.57 17.84
N ILE A 401 -6.61 18.48 18.46
CA ILE A 401 -5.41 19.19 18.00
C ILE A 401 -4.67 18.43 16.88
N LEU A 402 -4.84 17.11 16.81
CA LEU A 402 -4.10 16.24 15.89
C LEU A 402 -4.88 15.98 14.60
N GLY A 403 -4.14 15.88 13.50
CA GLY A 403 -4.66 15.43 12.20
C GLY A 403 -5.70 16.37 11.57
N THR A 404 -5.64 17.68 11.87
CA THR A 404 -6.61 18.69 11.39
C THR A 404 -6.72 18.77 9.87
N GLY A 405 -5.63 18.49 9.14
CA GLY A 405 -5.62 18.43 7.67
C GLY A 405 -6.54 17.37 7.08
N GLN A 406 -6.93 16.35 7.86
CA GLN A 406 -7.91 15.33 7.43
C GLN A 406 -9.34 15.85 7.42
N GLN A 407 -9.62 16.97 8.09
CA GLN A 407 -10.96 17.59 8.15
C GLN A 407 -12.07 16.68 8.73
N ILE A 408 -11.70 15.68 9.54
CA ILE A 408 -12.65 14.79 10.24
C ILE A 408 -13.29 15.49 11.44
N PHE A 409 -12.46 16.12 12.26
CA PHE A 409 -12.86 16.82 13.49
C PHE A 409 -12.32 18.25 13.48
N GLN A 410 -13.19 19.23 13.73
CA GLN A 410 -12.78 20.62 13.82
C GLN A 410 -12.14 20.92 15.17
N PHE A 411 -10.99 21.60 15.13
CA PHE A 411 -10.33 22.16 16.31
C PHE A 411 -11.13 23.35 16.84
N HIS A 412 -11.44 23.35 18.14
CA HIS A 412 -12.08 24.47 18.81
C HIS A 412 -11.13 25.04 19.89
N PRO A 413 -10.56 26.25 19.68
CA PRO A 413 -9.59 26.86 20.59
C PRO A 413 -10.14 27.11 22.01
N SER A 414 -11.45 27.20 22.19
CA SER A 414 -12.12 27.53 23.46
C SER A 414 -12.23 26.38 24.47
N LEU A 415 -11.73 25.18 24.14
CA LEU A 415 -11.71 24.01 25.03
C LEU A 415 -10.39 23.86 25.83
N THR A 416 -9.56 24.91 25.87
CA THR A 416 -8.42 24.99 26.79
C THR A 416 -8.92 25.26 28.22
N PRO A 417 -8.52 24.46 29.23
CA PRO A 417 -8.80 24.78 30.62
C PRO A 417 -8.19 26.14 30.96
N ASN A 418 -8.92 26.95 31.73
CA ASN A 418 -8.33 28.15 32.32
C ASN A 418 -7.16 27.72 33.21
N LYS A 419 -6.14 28.58 33.32
CA LYS A 419 -4.98 28.36 34.19
C LYS A 419 -5.33 28.15 35.67
N ASP A 420 -6.58 28.45 36.05
CA ASP A 420 -7.08 28.33 37.42
C ASP A 420 -7.64 26.91 37.76
N ASP A 421 -7.69 26.00 36.79
CA ASP A 421 -8.13 24.60 36.98
C ASP A 421 -6.97 23.58 37.09
N MET A 422 -5.73 24.04 37.35
CA MET A 422 -4.55 23.17 37.58
C MET A 422 -4.01 23.28 39.00
#